data_AF-A0A292PWD0-F1
#
_entry.id   AF-A0A292PWD0-F1
#
_cell.length_a   1.000
_cell.length_b   1.000
_cell.length_c   1.000
_cell.angle_alpha   90.00
_cell.angle_beta   90.00
_cell.angle_gamma   90.00
#
_symmetry.space_group_name_H-M   'P 1'
#
loop_
_entity.id
_entity.type
_entity.pdbx_description
1 polymer ?
#
loop_
_entity_poly.entity_id
_entity_poly.type
_entity_poly.pdbx_seq_one_letter_code
_entity_poly.pdbx_strand_id
1 'polypeptide(L)'
;MDRRKPSSCSRFTLLLRNLFIAALAYTFVVEVLHVYQTGTISPFSKGPPKKSTGKNSKGGSLSGGVNWRLRPTTLVENINDAFMGKRPDVDTNANYTKLIEACRGSLNGLEKMRNVYDCLDYLTHHQDDYFFMPENRPSAADPSYKSIEDAASPSTHHIGDCPGPVQLYHTYWTGPATWRVELFVKAYLYTQNIPCSRLHIWLESDGFPNAVPDMMKDPLFAKFLPLVERGDLVLKAWKFPRRIPLPKGAIAEDPAYTKSLAGKGSIRRTSGDTRSPKPEVYIADGVVRMEDGSEWLVLTERQMTFLPVAVSDAVRFVVLHLYGGVYMDMDVMLLRDMRPLLLTPDHNFAERWAVHSHPGDYNTAVMSLNANSSLSSYLVRGGIRMGLNFHPRIIGRMAWKDGRSEEFAMFETGLFDPIWGEFNWGREGRCTVPCFKDYGVAFQGTKGAIKDEWESYDGEPLSERVYQRELELRSRISDLPLSSPEEAELTSVGALAMERGDVDVTYGGKPYTLKDDKYPPNNRTLENFFRGAWSYHIHNQWAKHPQPNSWFDVAQRAHDGFLQGTRRNVYGESWTGPDIPAYDRWPEFD
;
A
#
# COMPACT_ATOMS: atom_id res chain seq x y z
N MET A 1 -46.22 -30.17 37.32
CA MET A 1 -46.62 -29.18 36.30
C MET A 1 -45.94 -29.55 34.98
N ASP A 2 -46.66 -30.22 34.10
CA ASP A 2 -46.18 -30.66 32.79
C ASP A 2 -45.93 -29.47 31.85
N ARG A 3 -44.67 -29.27 31.43
CA ARG A 3 -44.35 -28.39 30.30
C ARG A 3 -44.64 -29.14 28.99
N ARG A 4 -45.81 -28.89 28.41
CA ARG A 4 -46.18 -29.37 27.07
C ARG A 4 -45.12 -28.94 26.04
N LYS A 5 -44.61 -29.89 25.26
CA LYS A 5 -43.71 -29.64 24.12
C LYS A 5 -44.41 -28.70 23.12
N PRO A 6 -43.72 -27.67 22.59
CA PRO A 6 -44.32 -26.76 21.63
C PRO A 6 -44.73 -27.49 20.35
N SER A 7 -45.95 -27.22 19.88
CA SER A 7 -46.51 -27.81 18.66
C SER A 7 -45.63 -27.50 17.45
N SER A 8 -45.72 -28.32 16.39
CA SER A 8 -44.99 -28.10 15.14
C SER A 8 -45.27 -26.70 14.55
N CYS A 9 -46.50 -26.21 14.71
CA CYS A 9 -46.91 -24.86 14.31
C CYS A 9 -46.19 -23.76 15.10
N SER A 10 -45.98 -23.94 16.41
CA SER A 10 -45.20 -23.01 17.25
C SER A 10 -43.72 -22.95 16.85
N ARG A 11 -43.11 -24.06 16.45
CA ARG A 11 -41.71 -24.09 15.97
C ARG A 11 -41.57 -23.44 14.59
N PHE A 12 -42.54 -23.65 13.70
CA PHE A 12 -42.56 -23.03 12.38
C PHE A 12 -42.74 -21.50 12.45
N THR A 13 -43.65 -21.02 13.31
CA THR A 13 -43.83 -19.59 13.55
C THR A 13 -42.61 -18.95 14.21
N LEU A 14 -41.92 -19.65 15.12
CA LEU A 14 -40.67 -19.15 15.70
C LEU A 14 -39.56 -19.02 14.66
N LEU A 15 -39.47 -19.98 13.73
CA LEU A 15 -38.51 -19.95 12.62
C LEU A 15 -38.79 -18.78 11.68
N LEU A 16 -40.05 -18.59 11.26
CA LEU A 16 -40.45 -17.46 10.42
C LEU A 16 -40.16 -16.12 11.09
N ARG A 17 -40.45 -16.00 12.39
CA ARG A 17 -40.13 -14.79 13.17
C ARG A 17 -38.63 -14.52 13.17
N ASN A 18 -37.81 -15.54 13.42
CA ASN A 18 -36.35 -15.37 13.47
C ASN A 18 -35.76 -15.05 12.09
N LEU A 19 -36.28 -15.65 11.01
CA LEU A 19 -35.90 -15.32 9.64
C LEU A 19 -36.30 -13.89 9.27
N PHE A 20 -37.47 -13.43 9.71
CA PHE A 20 -37.91 -12.05 9.49
C PHE A 20 -37.05 -11.04 10.25
N ILE A 21 -36.69 -11.33 11.50
CA ILE A 21 -35.76 -10.50 12.30
C ILE A 21 -34.38 -10.47 11.64
N ALA A 22 -33.87 -11.61 11.17
CA ALA A 22 -32.59 -11.68 10.47
C ALA A 22 -32.61 -10.89 9.14
N ALA A 23 -33.70 -10.98 8.38
CA ALA A 23 -33.88 -10.21 7.15
C ALA A 23 -33.91 -8.70 7.43
N LEU A 24 -34.64 -8.26 8.46
CA LEU A 24 -34.69 -6.86 8.88
C LEU A 24 -33.32 -6.34 9.34
N ALA A 25 -32.62 -7.10 10.17
CA ALA A 25 -31.28 -6.75 10.63
C ALA A 25 -30.29 -6.67 9.46
N TYR A 26 -30.36 -7.61 8.52
CA TYR A 26 -29.55 -7.59 7.31
C TYR A 26 -29.85 -6.37 6.43
N THR A 27 -31.12 -6.07 6.15
CA THR A 27 -31.48 -4.86 5.38
C THR A 27 -31.04 -3.59 6.08
N PHE A 28 -31.17 -3.49 7.41
CA PHE A 28 -30.72 -2.32 8.16
C PHE A 28 -29.20 -2.15 8.08
N VAL A 29 -28.43 -3.23 8.25
CA VAL A 29 -26.96 -3.19 8.13
C VAL A 29 -26.54 -2.83 6.70
N VAL A 30 -27.19 -3.39 5.68
CA VAL A 30 -26.90 -3.08 4.27
C VAL A 30 -27.23 -1.62 3.96
N GLU A 31 -28.36 -1.09 4.42
CA GLU A 31 -28.72 0.32 4.21
C GLU A 31 -27.76 1.26 4.95
N VAL A 32 -27.37 0.94 6.19
CA VAL A 32 -26.37 1.72 6.93
C VAL A 32 -25.02 1.71 6.22
N LEU A 33 -24.57 0.54 5.73
CA LEU A 33 -23.33 0.42 4.95
C LEU A 33 -23.45 1.17 3.62
N HIS A 34 -24.61 1.10 2.95
CA HIS A 34 -24.84 1.82 1.70
C HIS A 34 -24.83 3.33 1.91
N VAL A 35 -25.49 3.84 2.96
CA VAL A 35 -25.46 5.26 3.34
C VAL A 35 -24.05 5.69 3.73
N TYR A 36 -23.31 4.85 4.45
CA TYR A 36 -21.91 5.12 4.80
C TYR A 36 -21.00 5.17 3.55
N GLN A 37 -21.25 4.31 2.56
CA GLN A 37 -20.47 4.25 1.31
C GLN A 37 -20.87 5.29 0.27
N THR A 38 -22.15 5.70 0.22
CA THR A 38 -22.72 6.51 -0.88
C THR A 38 -23.27 7.86 -0.45
N GLY A 39 -23.51 8.07 0.86
CA GLY A 39 -24.08 9.31 1.40
C GLY A 39 -25.57 9.52 1.10
N THR A 40 -26.28 8.55 0.52
CA THR A 40 -27.69 8.70 0.10
C THR A 40 -28.64 7.67 0.72
N ILE A 41 -29.83 8.12 1.15
CA ILE A 41 -30.89 7.30 1.75
C ILE A 41 -31.98 7.02 0.69
N SER A 42 -31.71 6.18 -0.32
CA SER A 42 -32.77 5.48 -1.08
C SER A 42 -32.20 4.50 -2.14
N PRO A 43 -32.65 3.24 -2.18
CA PRO A 43 -32.21 2.25 -3.16
C PRO A 43 -32.99 2.25 -4.50
N PHE A 44 -33.93 3.19 -4.74
CA PHE A 44 -34.84 3.13 -5.92
C PHE A 44 -34.87 4.37 -6.85
N SER A 45 -33.92 5.30 -6.76
CA SER A 45 -33.78 6.35 -7.78
C SER A 45 -33.08 5.82 -9.04
N LYS A 46 -33.83 5.13 -9.91
CA LYS A 46 -33.39 4.82 -11.29
C LYS A 46 -33.57 6.05 -12.17
N GLY A 47 -32.56 6.92 -12.21
CA GLY A 47 -32.30 7.78 -13.36
C GLY A 47 -31.20 7.13 -14.21
N PRO A 48 -31.32 7.04 -15.55
CA PRO A 48 -30.21 6.56 -16.36
C PRO A 48 -29.04 7.54 -16.23
N PRO A 49 -27.78 7.07 -16.30
CA PRO A 49 -26.63 7.97 -16.34
C PRO A 49 -26.82 8.89 -17.54
N LYS A 50 -26.94 10.20 -17.29
CA LYS A 50 -26.94 11.19 -18.37
C LYS A 50 -25.61 11.04 -19.09
N LYS A 51 -25.67 10.54 -20.33
CA LYS A 51 -24.59 10.72 -21.32
C LYS A 51 -24.23 12.19 -21.32
N SER A 52 -23.00 12.54 -20.96
CA SER A 52 -22.47 13.88 -21.15
C SER A 52 -22.30 14.07 -22.66
N THR A 53 -23.36 14.53 -23.31
CA THR A 53 -23.22 15.10 -24.64
C THR A 53 -22.48 16.42 -24.49
N GLY A 54 -21.28 16.47 -25.06
CA GLY A 54 -20.50 17.69 -25.19
C GLY A 54 -21.37 18.79 -25.79
N LYS A 55 -21.66 19.80 -24.98
CA LYS A 55 -22.18 21.08 -25.43
C LYS A 55 -21.17 22.13 -25.00
N ASN A 56 -20.62 22.81 -26.00
CA ASN A 56 -19.86 24.04 -25.91
C ASN A 56 -20.47 24.98 -24.84
N SER A 57 -19.88 25.01 -23.65
CA SER A 57 -20.16 26.04 -22.66
C SER A 57 -19.08 27.11 -22.78
N LYS A 58 -19.42 28.20 -23.49
CA LYS A 58 -18.81 29.50 -23.21
C LYS A 58 -19.16 29.86 -21.76
N GLY A 59 -18.14 30.02 -20.91
CA GLY A 59 -18.25 30.56 -19.55
C GLY A 59 -18.69 29.56 -18.47
N GLY A 60 -17.85 28.58 -18.16
CA GLY A 60 -18.03 27.74 -16.97
C GLY A 60 -17.46 28.43 -15.72
N SER A 61 -18.29 28.56 -14.68
CA SER A 61 -17.84 28.93 -13.34
C SER A 61 -16.91 27.83 -12.80
N LEU A 62 -15.68 28.21 -12.46
CA LEU A 62 -14.61 27.34 -11.95
C LEU A 62 -14.98 26.77 -10.57
N SER A 63 -14.89 25.45 -10.37
CA SER A 63 -15.04 24.85 -9.03
C SER A 63 -13.80 25.09 -8.15
N GLY A 64 -12.67 25.46 -8.78
CA GLY A 64 -11.39 25.84 -8.14
C GLY A 64 -11.15 27.34 -7.92
N GLY A 65 -12.07 28.23 -8.30
CA GLY A 65 -11.97 29.68 -8.07
C GLY A 65 -11.04 30.47 -9.00
N VAL A 66 -10.06 29.84 -9.65
CA VAL A 66 -9.07 30.47 -10.57
C VAL A 66 -8.61 29.50 -11.68
N ASN A 67 -7.84 30.00 -12.67
CA ASN A 67 -7.27 29.19 -13.75
C ASN A 67 -6.21 28.21 -13.23
N TRP A 68 -6.51 26.91 -13.26
CA TRP A 68 -5.55 25.87 -12.88
C TRP A 68 -4.27 25.87 -13.74
N ARG A 69 -4.31 26.31 -15.01
CA ARG A 69 -3.13 26.34 -15.90
C ARG A 69 -2.05 27.28 -15.37
N LEU A 70 -2.50 28.40 -14.80
CA LEU A 70 -1.63 29.44 -14.24
C LEU A 70 -1.17 29.13 -12.82
N ARG A 71 -1.75 28.13 -12.14
CA ARG A 71 -1.39 27.75 -10.77
C ARG A 71 0.06 27.24 -10.72
N PRO A 72 0.97 27.88 -9.97
CA PRO A 72 2.31 27.34 -9.76
C PRO A 72 2.22 25.96 -9.10
N THR A 73 3.11 25.05 -9.48
CA THR A 73 3.12 23.67 -8.99
C THR A 73 3.76 23.59 -7.61
N THR A 74 4.72 24.45 -7.31
CA THR A 74 5.41 24.46 -6.01
C THR A 74 5.86 25.88 -5.69
N LEU A 75 5.93 26.20 -4.40
CA LEU A 75 6.64 27.39 -3.95
C LEU A 75 8.14 27.13 -3.79
N VAL A 76 8.59 25.88 -3.73
CA VAL A 76 9.99 25.54 -3.43
C VAL A 76 10.88 25.77 -4.64
N GLU A 77 11.96 26.51 -4.46
CA GLU A 77 12.92 26.85 -5.52
C GLU A 77 13.64 25.61 -6.06
N ASN A 78 14.36 24.92 -5.17
CA ASN A 78 15.13 23.73 -5.46
C ASN A 78 14.58 22.55 -4.65
N ILE A 79 13.68 21.77 -5.24
CA ILE A 79 13.17 20.55 -4.59
C ILE A 79 14.31 19.53 -4.52
N ASN A 80 14.62 19.06 -3.31
CA ASN A 80 15.54 17.95 -3.11
C ASN A 80 14.82 16.62 -3.33
N ASP A 81 14.90 16.09 -4.55
CA ASP A 81 14.35 14.76 -4.86
C ASP A 81 15.16 13.64 -4.21
N ALA A 82 16.49 13.77 -4.12
CA ALA A 82 17.40 12.73 -3.63
C ALA A 82 17.52 12.71 -2.09
N PHE A 83 16.42 12.94 -1.38
CA PHE A 83 16.42 13.15 0.07
C PHE A 83 16.74 11.90 0.91
N MET A 84 16.75 10.70 0.31
CA MET A 84 17.21 9.47 0.96
C MET A 84 18.72 9.21 0.75
N GLY A 85 19.41 10.06 -0.02
CA GLY A 85 20.82 9.87 -0.37
C GLY A 85 21.02 8.79 -1.44
N LYS A 86 22.23 8.23 -1.51
CA LYS A 86 22.52 7.14 -2.46
C LYS A 86 21.77 5.87 -2.05
N ARG A 87 21.21 5.14 -3.03
CA ARG A 87 20.59 3.83 -2.78
C ARG A 87 21.58 2.89 -2.05
N PRO A 88 21.11 2.15 -1.03
CA PRO A 88 21.92 1.10 -0.40
C PRO A 88 22.45 0.09 -1.41
N ASP A 89 23.58 -0.54 -1.07
CA ASP A 89 24.18 -1.60 -1.89
C ASP A 89 23.20 -2.77 -2.07
N VAL A 90 23.33 -3.50 -3.18
CA VAL A 90 22.46 -4.63 -3.56
C VAL A 90 22.45 -5.77 -2.53
N ASP A 91 23.46 -5.86 -1.67
CA ASP A 91 23.53 -6.85 -0.58
C ASP A 91 23.34 -6.24 0.82
N THR A 92 22.89 -4.99 0.93
CA THR A 92 22.63 -4.37 2.23
C THR A 92 21.46 -5.05 2.92
N ASN A 93 21.66 -5.49 4.16
CA ASN A 93 20.61 -6.05 5.02
C ASN A 93 20.19 -5.05 6.10
N ALA A 94 18.96 -5.21 6.60
CA ALA A 94 18.45 -4.49 7.75
C ALA A 94 18.41 -5.37 9.01
N ASN A 95 18.87 -4.83 10.13
CA ASN A 95 18.83 -5.48 11.43
C ASN A 95 17.45 -5.27 12.08
N TYR A 96 16.64 -6.32 12.11
CA TYR A 96 15.27 -6.26 12.61
C TYR A 96 15.21 -5.96 14.11
N THR A 97 16.14 -6.50 14.90
CA THR A 97 16.21 -6.26 16.35
C THR A 97 16.42 -4.78 16.63
N LYS A 98 17.37 -4.14 15.93
CA LYS A 98 17.64 -2.70 16.05
C LYS A 98 16.42 -1.85 15.70
N LEU A 99 15.79 -2.13 14.55
CA LEU A 99 14.58 -1.44 14.11
C LEU A 99 13.45 -1.56 15.15
N ILE A 100 13.22 -2.77 15.67
CA ILE A 100 12.18 -3.03 16.67
C ILE A 100 12.52 -2.34 18.00
N GLU A 101 13.74 -2.48 18.54
CA GLU A 101 14.13 -1.87 19.81
C GLU A 101 14.14 -0.33 19.77
N ALA A 102 14.46 0.26 18.62
CA ALA A 102 14.42 1.71 18.44
C ALA A 102 12.99 2.23 18.39
N CYS A 103 12.11 1.61 17.60
CA CYS A 103 10.74 2.09 17.38
C CYS A 103 9.71 1.59 18.40
N ARG A 104 9.92 0.41 18.98
CA ARG A 104 9.02 -0.21 19.97
C ARG A 104 9.55 -0.08 21.38
N GLY A 105 10.85 -0.30 21.55
CA GLY A 105 11.45 -0.62 22.84
C GLY A 105 11.45 -2.12 23.15
N SER A 106 11.65 -2.44 24.42
CA SER A 106 11.72 -3.82 24.91
C SER A 106 10.44 -4.62 24.60
N LEU A 107 10.57 -5.94 24.44
CA LEU A 107 9.43 -6.82 24.11
C LEU A 107 8.27 -6.70 25.12
N ASN A 108 8.60 -6.47 26.40
CA ASN A 108 7.62 -6.37 27.49
C ASN A 108 7.22 -4.92 27.80
N GLY A 109 8.10 -3.96 27.58
CA GLY A 109 7.89 -2.55 27.98
C GLY A 109 7.12 -1.74 26.95
N LEU A 110 7.32 -2.00 25.65
CA LEU A 110 6.71 -1.24 24.54
C LEU A 110 6.84 0.28 24.70
N GLU A 111 7.88 0.72 25.40
CA GLU A 111 7.99 2.06 25.98
C GLU A 111 8.18 3.16 24.93
N LYS A 112 8.56 2.80 23.70
CA LYS A 112 8.75 3.72 22.58
C LYS A 112 7.69 3.61 21.49
N MET A 113 6.89 2.54 21.49
CA MET A 113 5.90 2.23 20.46
C MET A 113 4.96 3.41 20.12
N ARG A 114 4.67 4.25 21.11
CA ARG A 114 3.77 5.41 20.97
C ARG A 114 4.48 6.68 20.47
N ASN A 115 5.81 6.73 20.50
CA ASN A 115 6.63 7.87 20.08
C ASN A 115 7.01 7.73 18.59
N VAL A 116 6.01 7.89 17.71
CA VAL A 116 6.19 7.64 16.27
C VAL A 116 7.18 8.62 15.63
N TYR A 117 7.24 9.87 16.09
CA TYR A 117 8.24 10.83 15.63
C TYR A 117 9.67 10.34 15.87
N ASP A 118 9.98 9.88 17.09
CA ASP A 118 11.32 9.39 17.44
C ASP A 118 11.71 8.16 16.61
N CYS A 119 10.73 7.30 16.29
CA CYS A 119 10.94 6.21 15.34
C CYS A 119 11.32 6.74 13.95
N LEU A 120 10.56 7.67 13.38
CA LEU A 120 10.86 8.26 12.05
C LEU A 120 12.21 8.99 12.02
N ASP A 121 12.56 9.69 13.09
CA ASP A 121 13.86 10.34 13.26
C ASP A 121 15.00 9.31 13.24
N TYR A 122 14.86 8.23 14.02
CA TYR A 122 15.80 7.11 13.99
C TYR A 122 15.93 6.50 12.59
N LEU A 123 14.80 6.21 11.93
CA LEU A 123 14.79 5.65 10.58
C LEU A 123 15.43 6.58 9.55
N THR A 124 15.38 7.90 9.76
CA THR A 124 15.97 8.88 8.85
C THR A 124 17.47 9.03 9.07
N HIS A 125 17.90 9.22 10.32
CA HIS A 125 19.25 9.70 10.65
C HIS A 125 20.22 8.62 11.13
N HIS A 126 19.73 7.41 11.43
CA HIS A 126 20.56 6.33 12.00
C HIS A 126 20.62 5.09 11.11
N GLN A 127 20.65 5.28 9.78
CA GLN A 127 20.73 4.15 8.84
C GLN A 127 21.96 3.27 9.08
N ASP A 128 23.10 3.86 9.45
CA ASP A 128 24.34 3.13 9.74
C ASP A 128 24.26 2.22 10.98
N ASP A 129 23.26 2.40 11.86
CA ASP A 129 23.05 1.53 13.03
C ASP A 129 22.25 0.25 12.69
N TYR A 130 21.34 0.33 11.72
CA TYR A 130 20.47 -0.80 11.36
C TYR A 130 20.73 -1.38 9.97
N PHE A 131 21.42 -0.69 9.08
CA PHE A 131 21.91 -1.26 7.83
C PHE A 131 23.32 -1.80 7.98
N PHE A 132 23.54 -2.99 7.42
CA PHE A 132 24.84 -3.61 7.44
C PHE A 132 25.05 -4.49 6.21
N MET A 133 26.32 -4.69 5.85
CA MET A 133 26.71 -5.66 4.83
C MET A 133 26.98 -7.01 5.51
N PRO A 134 26.28 -8.09 5.12
CA PRO A 134 26.56 -9.41 5.67
C PRO A 134 27.92 -9.93 5.18
N GLU A 135 28.57 -10.77 5.98
CA GLU A 135 29.82 -11.45 5.57
C GLU A 135 29.58 -12.34 4.34
N ASN A 136 28.49 -13.12 4.37
CA ASN A 136 28.04 -13.94 3.24
C ASN A 136 27.06 -13.13 2.39
N ARG A 137 27.60 -12.48 1.36
CA ARG A 137 26.82 -11.63 0.45
C ARG A 137 25.93 -12.48 -0.47
N PRO A 138 24.62 -12.23 -0.56
CA PRO A 138 23.72 -12.94 -1.46
C PRO A 138 24.15 -12.89 -2.93
N SER A 139 24.64 -11.74 -3.41
CA SER A 139 25.17 -11.60 -4.79
C SER A 139 26.38 -12.49 -5.06
N ALA A 140 27.21 -12.78 -4.05
CA ALA A 140 28.42 -13.60 -4.19
C ALA A 140 28.15 -15.10 -3.95
N ALA A 141 27.01 -15.44 -3.34
CA ALA A 141 26.66 -16.82 -3.00
C ALA A 141 26.27 -17.66 -4.23
N ASP A 142 25.78 -17.01 -5.30
CA ASP A 142 25.42 -17.66 -6.55
C ASP A 142 26.19 -17.03 -7.72
N PRO A 143 27.06 -17.78 -8.41
CA PRO A 143 27.87 -17.26 -9.52
C PRO A 143 27.06 -16.90 -10.77
N SER A 144 25.75 -17.20 -10.80
CA SER A 144 24.87 -16.77 -11.89
C SER A 144 24.51 -15.28 -11.83
N TYR A 145 24.68 -14.63 -10.67
CA TYR A 145 24.50 -13.19 -10.56
C TYR A 145 25.67 -12.45 -11.20
N LYS A 146 25.35 -11.42 -11.98
CA LYS A 146 26.36 -10.55 -12.58
C LYS A 146 26.98 -9.65 -11.51
N SER A 147 28.23 -9.24 -11.73
CA SER A 147 28.85 -8.16 -10.96
C SER A 147 28.06 -6.87 -11.15
N ILE A 148 28.25 -5.90 -10.24
CA ILE A 148 27.62 -4.57 -10.37
C ILE A 148 28.08 -3.87 -11.65
N GLU A 149 29.33 -4.08 -12.04
CA GLU A 149 29.94 -3.48 -13.23
C GLU A 149 29.43 -4.11 -14.53
N ASP A 150 29.15 -5.42 -14.54
CA ASP A 150 28.71 -6.16 -15.72
C ASP A 150 27.17 -6.24 -15.84
N ALA A 151 26.43 -5.84 -14.81
CA ALA A 151 24.98 -5.82 -14.81
C ALA A 151 24.45 -4.78 -15.81
N ALA A 152 23.66 -5.24 -16.80
CA ALA A 152 23.07 -4.33 -17.78
C ALA A 152 22.12 -3.34 -17.08
N SER A 153 22.30 -2.06 -17.36
CA SER A 153 21.38 -1.02 -16.86
C SER A 153 19.97 -1.16 -17.47
N PRO A 154 18.93 -0.78 -16.74
CA PRO A 154 17.57 -0.71 -17.29
C PRO A 154 17.49 0.25 -18.48
N SER A 155 16.66 -0.09 -19.46
CA SER A 155 16.35 0.69 -20.66
C SER A 155 14.87 0.53 -21.04
N THR A 156 14.41 1.24 -22.07
CA THR A 156 13.02 1.16 -22.57
C THR A 156 12.57 -0.26 -22.92
N HIS A 157 13.49 -1.15 -23.31
CA HIS A 157 13.17 -2.51 -23.77
C HIS A 157 13.71 -3.62 -22.86
N HIS A 158 14.57 -3.29 -21.90
CA HIS A 158 15.20 -4.25 -21.00
C HIS A 158 15.10 -3.78 -19.55
N ILE A 159 14.60 -4.63 -18.65
CA ILE A 159 14.40 -4.29 -17.22
C ILE A 159 15.72 -4.07 -16.45
N GLY A 160 16.84 -4.49 -17.03
CA GLY A 160 18.16 -4.47 -16.39
C GLY A 160 18.45 -5.78 -15.67
N ASP A 161 19.73 -6.03 -15.42
CA ASP A 161 20.18 -7.19 -14.66
C ASP A 161 20.25 -6.83 -13.18
N CYS A 162 19.72 -7.69 -12.30
CA CYS A 162 19.97 -7.55 -10.88
C CYS A 162 21.32 -8.20 -10.54
N PRO A 163 22.28 -7.46 -9.94
CA PRO A 163 23.51 -8.05 -9.43
C PRO A 163 23.27 -8.72 -8.06
N GLY A 164 22.27 -9.61 -7.98
CA GLY A 164 21.85 -10.29 -6.75
C GLY A 164 20.45 -10.91 -6.86
N PRO A 165 19.89 -11.41 -5.74
CA PRO A 165 18.58 -12.04 -5.76
C PRO A 165 17.47 -11.03 -6.05
N VAL A 166 16.57 -11.38 -6.97
CA VAL A 166 15.39 -10.59 -7.32
C VAL A 166 14.29 -10.82 -6.28
N GLN A 167 13.70 -9.74 -5.76
CA GLN A 167 12.64 -9.81 -4.76
C GLN A 167 11.25 -9.73 -5.39
N LEU A 168 10.34 -10.58 -4.91
CA LEU A 168 8.96 -10.61 -5.38
C LEU A 168 8.08 -9.71 -4.52
N TYR A 169 7.27 -8.90 -5.19
CA TYR A 169 6.29 -8.02 -4.60
C TYR A 169 4.91 -8.51 -5.04
N HIS A 170 3.97 -8.53 -4.11
CA HIS A 170 2.64 -9.07 -4.33
C HIS A 170 1.59 -8.07 -3.86
N THR A 171 0.55 -7.89 -4.65
CA THR A 171 -0.67 -7.20 -4.22
C THR A 171 -1.89 -7.90 -4.80
N TYR A 172 -3.05 -7.72 -4.18
CA TYR A 172 -4.31 -8.30 -4.63
C TYR A 172 -5.30 -7.21 -5.00
N TRP A 173 -6.04 -7.42 -6.08
CA TRP A 173 -7.04 -6.49 -6.57
C TRP A 173 -8.27 -7.20 -7.13
N THR A 174 -9.40 -6.53 -7.01
CA THR A 174 -10.66 -6.94 -7.63
C THR A 174 -11.32 -5.75 -8.29
N GLY A 175 -11.85 -5.96 -9.50
CA GLY A 175 -12.52 -4.93 -10.29
C GLY A 175 -11.59 -4.18 -11.26
N PRO A 176 -12.11 -3.10 -11.90
CA PRO A 176 -11.38 -2.32 -12.89
C PRO A 176 -10.19 -1.59 -12.27
N ALA A 177 -9.27 -1.11 -13.11
CA ALA A 177 -8.19 -0.26 -12.62
C ALA A 177 -8.77 1.08 -12.14
N THR A 178 -8.17 1.61 -11.08
CA THR A 178 -8.53 2.93 -10.55
C THR A 178 -7.27 3.69 -10.20
N TRP A 179 -7.40 4.96 -9.82
CA TRP A 179 -6.27 5.78 -9.37
C TRP A 179 -5.43 5.13 -8.26
N ARG A 180 -6.01 4.20 -7.48
CA ARG A 180 -5.30 3.42 -6.45
C ARG A 180 -4.27 2.48 -7.05
N VAL A 181 -4.64 1.76 -8.11
CA VAL A 181 -3.71 0.90 -8.87
C VAL A 181 -2.61 1.76 -9.49
N GLU A 182 -2.97 2.91 -10.05
CA GLU A 182 -1.99 3.85 -10.60
C GLU A 182 -1.03 4.39 -9.54
N LEU A 183 -1.54 4.77 -8.37
CA LEU A 183 -0.74 5.26 -7.26
C LEU A 183 0.24 4.20 -6.75
N PHE A 184 -0.26 2.98 -6.49
CA PHE A 184 0.56 1.88 -6.00
C PHE A 184 1.69 1.55 -6.99
N VAL A 185 1.36 1.35 -8.27
CA VAL A 185 2.33 0.99 -9.32
C VAL A 185 3.38 2.09 -9.48
N LYS A 186 2.98 3.36 -9.57
CA LYS A 186 3.93 4.46 -9.74
C LYS A 186 4.78 4.69 -8.48
N ALA A 187 4.23 4.51 -7.27
CA ALA A 187 5.02 4.57 -6.03
C ALA A 187 6.07 3.44 -5.97
N TYR A 188 5.69 2.23 -6.41
CA TYR A 188 6.63 1.11 -6.58
C TYR A 188 7.76 1.46 -7.56
N LEU A 189 7.42 1.98 -8.75
CA LEU A 189 8.42 2.39 -9.75
C LEU A 189 9.35 3.51 -9.26
N TYR A 190 8.80 4.45 -8.49
CA TYR A 190 9.53 5.60 -7.96
C TYR A 190 10.55 5.19 -6.90
N THR A 191 10.30 4.14 -6.11
CA THR A 191 11.09 3.86 -4.90
C THR A 191 11.95 2.60 -4.99
N GLN A 192 11.48 1.55 -5.65
CA GLN A 192 12.13 0.24 -5.63
C GLN A 192 13.29 0.13 -6.61
N ASN A 193 14.24 -0.77 -6.32
CA ASN A 193 15.29 -1.14 -7.27
C ASN A 193 14.70 -2.05 -8.36
N ILE A 194 14.35 -1.47 -9.51
CA ILE A 194 13.58 -2.13 -10.57
C ILE A 194 14.26 -3.37 -11.18
N PRO A 195 15.56 -3.34 -11.54
CA PRO A 195 16.26 -4.56 -11.97
C PRO A 195 16.11 -5.71 -10.95
N CYS A 196 16.08 -5.39 -9.66
CA CYS A 196 16.07 -6.32 -8.54
C CYS A 196 14.69 -6.57 -7.89
N SER A 197 13.59 -6.15 -8.52
CA SER A 197 12.24 -6.35 -7.99
C SER A 197 11.25 -6.73 -9.10
N ARG A 198 10.23 -7.53 -8.77
CA ARG A 198 9.14 -7.88 -9.70
C ARG A 198 7.81 -7.76 -9.00
N LEU A 199 6.87 -7.01 -9.58
CA LEU A 199 5.54 -6.80 -9.00
C LEU A 199 4.51 -7.73 -9.65
N HIS A 200 3.95 -8.62 -8.85
CA HIS A 200 2.81 -9.44 -9.23
C HIS A 200 1.51 -8.82 -8.70
N ILE A 201 0.56 -8.57 -9.61
CA ILE A 201 -0.78 -8.12 -9.29
C ILE A 201 -1.74 -9.30 -9.45
N TRP A 202 -2.25 -9.80 -8.34
CA TRP A 202 -3.19 -10.92 -8.28
C TRP A 202 -4.62 -10.42 -8.45
N LEU A 203 -5.31 -10.90 -9.47
CA LEU A 203 -6.64 -10.44 -9.86
C LEU A 203 -7.70 -11.51 -9.57
N GLU A 204 -8.72 -11.16 -8.79
CA GLU A 204 -9.81 -12.05 -8.37
C GLU A 204 -10.50 -12.72 -9.57
N SER A 205 -10.24 -14.00 -9.78
CA SER A 205 -10.70 -14.75 -10.96
C SER A 205 -11.67 -15.89 -10.66
N ASP A 206 -11.99 -16.17 -9.39
CA ASP A 206 -13.09 -17.06 -9.02
C ASP A 206 -14.43 -16.36 -9.23
N GLY A 207 -14.53 -15.08 -8.83
CA GLY A 207 -15.69 -14.22 -9.11
C GLY A 207 -15.71 -13.63 -10.51
N PHE A 208 -14.54 -13.37 -11.11
CA PHE A 208 -14.41 -12.70 -12.42
C PHE A 208 -13.44 -13.48 -13.33
N PRO A 209 -13.89 -14.53 -14.03
CA PRO A 209 -12.99 -15.42 -14.79
C PRO A 209 -12.10 -14.75 -15.85
N ASN A 210 -12.49 -13.55 -16.31
CA ASN A 210 -11.74 -12.75 -17.29
C ASN A 210 -10.94 -11.60 -16.66
N ALA A 211 -10.71 -11.59 -15.34
CA ALA A 211 -10.09 -10.46 -14.64
C ALA A 211 -8.75 -10.01 -15.26
N VAL A 212 -7.88 -10.94 -15.63
CA VAL A 212 -6.61 -10.61 -16.32
C VAL A 212 -6.86 -10.02 -17.73
N PRO A 213 -7.59 -10.69 -18.65
CA PRO A 213 -7.96 -10.09 -19.94
C PRO A 213 -8.67 -8.73 -19.84
N ASP A 214 -9.51 -8.54 -18.84
CA ASP A 214 -10.26 -7.30 -18.64
C ASP A 214 -9.35 -6.18 -18.15
N MET A 215 -8.44 -6.47 -17.21
CA MET A 215 -7.40 -5.53 -16.77
C MET A 215 -6.47 -5.13 -17.93
N MET A 216 -6.09 -6.06 -18.80
CA MET A 216 -5.27 -5.77 -19.99
C MET A 216 -5.97 -4.85 -21.02
N LYS A 217 -7.30 -4.72 -20.95
CA LYS A 217 -8.11 -3.83 -21.81
C LYS A 217 -8.58 -2.57 -21.08
N ASP A 218 -8.28 -2.45 -19.79
CA ASP A 218 -8.74 -1.33 -18.98
C ASP A 218 -8.06 -0.03 -19.44
N PRO A 219 -8.82 1.05 -19.72
CA PRO A 219 -8.27 2.29 -20.23
C PRO A 219 -7.23 2.94 -19.31
N LEU A 220 -7.38 2.82 -17.99
CA LEU A 220 -6.44 3.39 -17.03
C LEU A 220 -5.20 2.48 -16.89
N PHE A 221 -5.39 1.15 -16.92
CA PHE A 221 -4.27 0.22 -16.89
C PHE A 221 -3.44 0.20 -18.18
N ALA A 222 -4.01 0.64 -19.30
CA ALA A 222 -3.32 0.71 -20.60
C ALA A 222 -1.97 1.46 -20.52
N LYS A 223 -1.85 2.43 -19.60
CA LYS A 223 -0.61 3.18 -19.29
C LYS A 223 0.56 2.28 -18.88
N PHE A 224 0.29 1.10 -18.34
CA PHE A 224 1.28 0.19 -17.78
C PHE A 224 1.57 -1.04 -18.64
N LEU A 225 0.91 -1.20 -19.79
CA LEU A 225 1.15 -2.32 -20.70
C LEU A 225 2.62 -2.45 -21.14
N PRO A 226 3.36 -1.35 -21.41
CA PRO A 226 4.79 -1.46 -21.72
C PRO A 226 5.62 -2.13 -20.60
N LEU A 227 5.21 -1.97 -19.34
CA LEU A 227 5.86 -2.59 -18.18
C LEU A 227 5.47 -4.06 -18.03
N VAL A 228 4.27 -4.44 -18.47
CA VAL A 228 3.87 -5.86 -18.55
C VAL A 228 4.65 -6.57 -19.65
N GLU A 229 4.81 -5.94 -20.81
CA GLU A 229 5.57 -6.47 -21.94
C GLU A 229 7.07 -6.63 -21.60
N ARG A 230 7.65 -5.66 -20.89
CA ARG A 230 9.05 -5.69 -20.45
C ARG A 230 9.29 -6.64 -19.26
N GLY A 231 8.24 -6.97 -18.50
CA GLY A 231 8.27 -7.94 -17.41
C GLY A 231 8.45 -7.36 -16.00
N ASP A 232 8.29 -6.04 -15.83
CA ASP A 232 8.28 -5.38 -14.52
C ASP A 232 7.03 -5.75 -13.72
N LEU A 233 5.90 -5.80 -14.42
CA LEU A 233 4.58 -6.10 -13.87
C LEU A 233 4.09 -7.43 -14.41
N VAL A 234 3.59 -8.29 -13.52
CA VAL A 234 2.99 -9.56 -13.90
C VAL A 234 1.57 -9.63 -13.37
N LEU A 235 0.59 -9.60 -14.28
CA LEU A 235 -0.80 -9.87 -13.93
C LEU A 235 -0.99 -11.38 -13.72
N LYS A 236 -1.51 -11.76 -12.57
CA LYS A 236 -1.79 -13.15 -12.21
C LYS A 236 -3.27 -13.32 -11.93
N ALA A 237 -3.87 -14.38 -12.47
CA ALA A 237 -5.22 -14.77 -12.08
C ALA A 237 -5.17 -15.39 -10.68
N TRP A 238 -5.88 -14.81 -9.72
CA TRP A 238 -6.11 -15.43 -8.42
C TRP A 238 -7.31 -16.35 -8.49
N LYS A 239 -7.07 -17.63 -8.25
CA LYS A 239 -8.10 -18.63 -7.98
C LYS A 239 -7.74 -19.32 -6.69
N PHE A 240 -8.69 -19.39 -5.76
CA PHE A 240 -8.44 -19.99 -4.47
C PHE A 240 -8.00 -21.45 -4.66
N PRO A 241 -6.77 -21.82 -4.26
CA PRO A 241 -6.23 -23.11 -4.61
C PRO A 241 -6.97 -24.21 -3.86
N ARG A 242 -7.42 -25.25 -4.58
CA ARG A 242 -8.01 -26.45 -3.96
C ARG A 242 -6.99 -27.27 -3.18
N ARG A 243 -5.71 -27.15 -3.55
CA ARG A 243 -4.59 -27.83 -2.90
C ARG A 243 -3.42 -26.87 -2.73
N ILE A 244 -2.82 -26.86 -1.55
CA ILE A 244 -1.62 -26.07 -1.24
C ILE A 244 -0.52 -27.05 -0.83
N PRO A 245 0.65 -27.06 -1.50
CA PRO A 245 1.77 -27.92 -1.14
C PRO A 245 2.31 -27.53 0.25
N LEU A 246 2.87 -28.49 0.96
CA LEU A 246 3.62 -28.27 2.20
C LEU A 246 5.04 -28.85 2.07
N PRO A 247 6.03 -28.28 2.76
CA PRO A 247 7.37 -28.82 2.77
C PRO A 247 7.37 -30.23 3.38
N LYS A 248 8.20 -31.12 2.84
CA LYS A 248 8.32 -32.49 3.36
C LYS A 248 8.74 -32.46 4.83
N GLY A 249 7.95 -33.11 5.69
CA GLY A 249 8.26 -33.22 7.11
C GLY A 249 7.63 -32.12 7.98
N ALA A 250 7.06 -31.07 7.38
CA ALA A 250 6.43 -29.97 8.11
C ALA A 250 5.28 -30.42 9.03
N ILE A 251 4.61 -31.52 8.68
CA ILE A 251 3.57 -32.12 9.51
C ILE A 251 4.14 -32.96 10.65
N ALA A 252 5.28 -33.63 10.44
CA ALA A 252 5.91 -34.47 11.45
C ALA A 252 6.47 -33.66 12.61
N GLU A 253 6.92 -32.44 12.33
CA GLU A 253 7.45 -31.49 13.31
C GLU A 253 6.36 -30.75 14.09
N ASP A 254 5.10 -30.84 13.66
CA ASP A 254 4.00 -30.09 14.27
C ASP A 254 3.31 -30.88 15.40
N PRO A 255 3.36 -30.38 16.65
CA PRO A 255 2.75 -31.05 17.79
C PRO A 255 1.25 -31.33 17.62
N ALA A 256 0.51 -30.49 16.89
CA ALA A 256 -0.91 -30.65 16.66
C ALA A 256 -1.25 -31.93 15.89
N TYR A 257 -0.32 -32.45 15.09
CA TYR A 257 -0.53 -33.65 14.27
C TYR A 257 0.08 -34.91 14.87
N THR A 258 0.84 -34.82 15.96
CA THR A 258 1.48 -35.98 16.63
C THR A 258 0.50 -37.12 16.91
N LYS A 259 -0.70 -36.81 17.42
CA LYS A 259 -1.75 -37.82 17.70
C LYS A 259 -2.31 -38.44 16.42
N SER A 260 -2.49 -37.63 15.38
CA SER A 260 -3.00 -38.08 14.07
C SER A 260 -1.99 -38.95 13.33
N LEU A 261 -0.69 -38.67 13.50
CA LEU A 261 0.42 -39.46 12.97
C LEU A 261 0.65 -40.77 13.74
N ALA A 262 0.38 -40.79 15.05
CA ALA A 262 0.47 -41.99 15.89
C ALA A 262 -0.69 -42.98 15.65
N GLY A 263 -1.83 -42.50 15.14
CA GLY A 263 -2.90 -43.36 14.66
C GLY A 263 -2.52 -44.02 13.34
N LYS A 264 -2.95 -45.27 13.11
CA LYS A 264 -2.97 -45.84 11.74
C LYS A 264 -3.94 -44.98 10.92
N GLY A 265 -3.43 -43.96 10.24
CA GLY A 265 -4.23 -42.99 9.48
C GLY A 265 -5.29 -43.70 8.65
N SER A 266 -6.52 -43.18 8.63
CA SER A 266 -7.56 -43.78 7.80
C SER A 266 -7.19 -43.55 6.34
N ILE A 267 -6.85 -44.61 5.60
CA ILE A 267 -6.71 -44.56 4.15
C ILE A 267 -8.08 -44.21 3.60
N ARG A 268 -8.29 -42.93 3.28
CA ARG A 268 -9.51 -42.46 2.65
C ARG A 268 -9.19 -42.29 1.18
N ARG A 269 -9.55 -43.30 0.37
CA ARG A 269 -9.66 -43.13 -1.08
C ARG A 269 -10.76 -42.09 -1.32
N THR A 270 -10.38 -40.85 -1.61
CA THR A 270 -11.34 -39.81 -1.97
C THR A 270 -11.93 -40.14 -3.34
N SER A 271 -13.20 -40.51 -3.35
CA SER A 271 -14.01 -40.62 -4.57
C SER A 271 -14.24 -39.21 -5.10
N GLY A 272 -13.39 -38.71 -5.99
CA GLY A 272 -13.52 -37.35 -6.50
C GLY A 272 -12.79 -37.03 -7.80
N ASP A 273 -11.78 -37.79 -8.20
CA ASP A 273 -11.12 -37.56 -9.49
C ASP A 273 -11.03 -38.87 -10.30
N THR A 274 -11.61 -38.85 -11.50
CA THR A 274 -11.71 -40.02 -12.39
C THR A 274 -10.47 -40.21 -13.26
N ARG A 275 -9.36 -39.54 -12.95
CA ARG A 275 -8.06 -39.77 -13.59
C ARG A 275 -7.01 -40.13 -12.54
N SER A 276 -6.80 -41.44 -12.39
CA SER A 276 -5.73 -42.13 -11.63
C SER A 276 -5.80 -41.97 -10.08
N PRO A 277 -6.29 -42.97 -9.33
CA PRO A 277 -6.31 -42.92 -7.86
C PRO A 277 -4.92 -43.27 -7.33
N LYS A 278 -4.02 -42.30 -7.23
CA LYS A 278 -2.87 -42.45 -6.33
C LYS A 278 -3.43 -42.55 -4.90
N PRO A 279 -3.02 -43.55 -4.09
CA PRO A 279 -3.54 -43.65 -2.73
C PRO A 279 -3.01 -42.48 -1.90
N GLU A 280 -3.92 -41.62 -1.46
CA GLU A 280 -3.64 -40.53 -0.55
C GLU A 280 -3.94 -40.99 0.90
N VAL A 281 -3.06 -40.67 1.83
CA VAL A 281 -3.27 -40.91 3.26
C VAL A 281 -3.75 -39.63 3.90
N TYR A 282 -5.00 -39.64 4.38
CA TYR A 282 -5.54 -38.52 5.15
C TYR A 282 -4.95 -38.51 6.56
N ILE A 283 -4.41 -37.35 6.98
CA ILE A 283 -3.84 -37.16 8.31
C ILE A 283 -4.87 -36.48 9.22
N ALA A 284 -5.11 -35.18 9.06
CA ALA A 284 -6.11 -34.39 9.80
C ALA A 284 -6.25 -32.99 9.18
N ASP A 285 -7.34 -32.27 9.47
CA ASP A 285 -7.54 -30.86 9.10
C ASP A 285 -7.29 -30.52 7.61
N GLY A 286 -7.67 -31.44 6.72
CA GLY A 286 -7.43 -31.30 5.27
C GLY A 286 -6.00 -31.64 4.83
N VAL A 287 -5.11 -32.00 5.74
CA VAL A 287 -3.76 -32.48 5.41
C VAL A 287 -3.82 -33.89 4.85
N VAL A 288 -3.19 -34.09 3.71
CA VAL A 288 -3.00 -35.39 3.07
C VAL A 288 -1.55 -35.61 2.70
N ARG A 289 -1.11 -36.87 2.75
CA ARG A 289 0.22 -37.30 2.32
C ARG A 289 0.08 -38.25 1.13
N MET A 290 0.83 -37.97 0.08
CA MET A 290 0.91 -38.79 -1.13
C MET A 290 1.91 -39.94 -0.92
N GLU A 291 1.87 -40.96 -1.79
CA GLU A 291 2.86 -42.07 -1.76
C GLU A 291 4.31 -41.61 -1.88
N ASP A 292 4.58 -40.54 -2.62
CA ASP A 292 5.93 -39.96 -2.80
C ASP A 292 6.41 -39.14 -1.58
N GLY A 293 5.62 -39.12 -0.50
CA GLY A 293 5.89 -38.40 0.74
C GLY A 293 5.60 -36.90 0.65
N SER A 294 5.07 -36.37 -0.46
CA SER A 294 4.62 -34.98 -0.53
C SER A 294 3.37 -34.76 0.33
N GLU A 295 3.33 -33.62 1.02
CA GLU A 295 2.26 -33.24 1.93
C GLU A 295 1.49 -32.06 1.33
N TRP A 296 0.17 -32.07 1.50
CA TRP A 296 -0.72 -31.08 0.89
C TRP A 296 -1.85 -30.72 1.85
N LEU A 297 -2.26 -29.46 1.84
CA LEU A 297 -3.56 -29.05 2.36
C LEU A 297 -4.60 -29.15 1.25
N VAL A 298 -5.69 -29.87 1.51
CA VAL A 298 -6.83 -30.02 0.61
C VAL A 298 -8.01 -29.28 1.18
N LEU A 299 -8.54 -28.36 0.38
CA LEU A 299 -9.64 -27.47 0.75
C LEU A 299 -10.94 -28.00 0.15
N THR A 300 -12.02 -27.94 0.94
CA THR A 300 -13.35 -28.29 0.47
C THR A 300 -14.13 -27.04 0.06
N GLU A 301 -14.99 -27.13 -0.96
CA GLU A 301 -15.70 -25.96 -1.50
C GLU A 301 -16.56 -25.22 -0.45
N ARG A 302 -17.01 -25.92 0.59
CA ARG A 302 -17.78 -25.35 1.70
C ARG A 302 -17.00 -24.38 2.59
N GLN A 303 -15.67 -24.39 2.50
CA GLN A 303 -14.81 -23.55 3.33
C GLN A 303 -14.57 -22.16 2.73
N MET A 304 -14.83 -21.95 1.43
CA MET A 304 -14.46 -20.72 0.71
C MET A 304 -15.41 -19.55 1.00
N THR A 305 -14.83 -18.36 1.23
CA THR A 305 -15.53 -17.08 1.40
C THR A 305 -15.37 -16.22 0.15
N PHE A 306 -16.37 -15.38 -0.16
CA PHE A 306 -16.37 -14.49 -1.32
C PHE A 306 -16.29 -13.00 -0.94
N LEU A 307 -16.11 -12.67 0.35
CA LEU A 307 -15.93 -11.29 0.78
C LEU A 307 -14.52 -10.83 0.40
N PRO A 308 -14.34 -9.79 -0.43
CA PRO A 308 -13.03 -9.41 -0.96
C PRO A 308 -11.95 -9.20 0.11
N VAL A 309 -12.29 -8.60 1.25
CA VAL A 309 -11.36 -8.37 2.37
C VAL A 309 -10.90 -9.69 3.00
N ALA A 310 -11.82 -10.64 3.18
CA ALA A 310 -11.45 -11.96 3.71
C ALA A 310 -10.66 -12.78 2.67
N VAL A 311 -10.92 -12.57 1.39
CA VAL A 311 -10.13 -13.18 0.30
C VAL A 311 -8.72 -12.61 0.29
N SER A 312 -8.54 -11.29 0.38
CA SER A 312 -7.21 -10.67 0.42
C SER A 312 -6.38 -11.12 1.62
N ASP A 313 -7.02 -11.29 2.79
CA ASP A 313 -6.38 -11.89 3.97
C ASP A 313 -5.83 -13.29 3.64
N ALA A 314 -6.59 -14.15 2.96
CA ALA A 314 -6.09 -15.47 2.60
C ALA A 314 -5.04 -15.43 1.48
N VAL A 315 -5.21 -14.56 0.48
CA VAL A 315 -4.29 -14.40 -0.66
C VAL A 315 -2.88 -14.14 -0.15
N ARG A 316 -2.69 -13.19 0.77
CA ARG A 316 -1.34 -12.82 1.24
C ARG A 316 -0.61 -13.98 1.91
N PHE A 317 -1.24 -14.74 2.79
CA PHE A 317 -0.58 -15.90 3.42
C PHE A 317 -0.27 -17.01 2.43
N VAL A 318 -1.20 -17.30 1.50
CA VAL A 318 -1.03 -18.37 0.53
C VAL A 318 0.01 -18.02 -0.53
N VAL A 319 -0.05 -16.82 -1.10
CA VAL A 319 0.93 -16.34 -2.10
C VAL A 319 2.33 -16.29 -1.49
N LEU A 320 2.48 -15.72 -0.29
CA LEU A 320 3.78 -15.65 0.36
C LEU A 320 4.32 -17.03 0.73
N HIS A 321 3.47 -17.98 1.12
CA HIS A 321 3.90 -19.36 1.32
C HIS A 321 4.39 -20.01 0.02
N LEU A 322 3.73 -19.75 -1.11
CA LEU A 322 4.08 -20.34 -2.40
C LEU A 322 5.31 -19.70 -3.06
N TYR A 323 5.45 -18.38 -2.96
CA TYR A 323 6.40 -17.60 -3.75
C TYR A 323 7.40 -16.79 -2.91
N GLY A 324 7.14 -16.61 -1.62
CA GLY A 324 7.94 -15.76 -0.74
C GLY A 324 7.76 -14.28 -1.08
N GLY A 325 8.75 -13.46 -0.71
CA GLY A 325 8.74 -12.03 -1.01
C GLY A 325 7.87 -11.24 -0.04
N VAL A 326 7.28 -10.15 -0.51
CA VAL A 326 6.45 -9.22 0.27
C VAL A 326 5.08 -9.03 -0.35
N TYR A 327 4.04 -9.05 0.48
CA TYR A 327 2.69 -8.66 0.14
C TYR A 327 2.41 -7.25 0.67
N MET A 328 1.74 -6.44 -0.14
CA MET A 328 1.22 -5.13 0.25
C MET A 328 -0.22 -4.94 -0.21
N ASP A 329 -1.06 -4.38 0.66
CA ASP A 329 -2.40 -3.95 0.28
C ASP A 329 -2.31 -2.85 -0.79
N MET A 330 -3.28 -2.85 -1.72
CA MET A 330 -3.26 -1.94 -2.87
C MET A 330 -3.31 -0.45 -2.48
N ASP A 331 -3.76 -0.15 -1.27
CA ASP A 331 -3.84 1.21 -0.73
C ASP A 331 -2.63 1.59 0.14
N VAL A 332 -1.50 0.88 -0.03
CA VAL A 332 -0.19 1.25 0.51
C VAL A 332 0.59 2.06 -0.54
N MET A 333 1.13 3.22 -0.14
CA MET A 333 2.06 4.01 -0.94
C MET A 333 3.49 3.76 -0.45
N LEU A 334 4.33 3.16 -1.30
CA LEU A 334 5.75 2.94 -1.01
C LEU A 334 6.51 4.27 -0.99
N LEU A 335 7.39 4.44 0.01
CA LEU A 335 8.19 5.64 0.25
C LEU A 335 9.70 5.38 0.17
N ARG A 336 10.12 4.12 0.28
CA ARG A 336 11.53 3.72 0.37
C ARG A 336 11.77 2.34 -0.24
N ASP A 337 13.02 2.06 -0.61
CA ASP A 337 13.45 0.73 -1.04
C ASP A 337 13.27 -0.30 0.08
N MET A 338 12.43 -1.32 -0.18
CA MET A 338 12.18 -2.40 0.75
C MET A 338 13.30 -3.44 0.75
N ARG A 339 14.19 -3.45 -0.25
CA ARG A 339 15.20 -4.50 -0.45
C ARG A 339 16.02 -4.82 0.82
N PRO A 340 16.49 -3.85 1.63
CA PRO A 340 17.22 -4.19 2.85
C PRO A 340 16.42 -4.99 3.87
N LEU A 341 15.09 -4.82 3.90
CA LEU A 341 14.22 -5.65 4.73
C LEU A 341 14.03 -7.05 4.13
N LEU A 342 14.05 -7.19 2.80
CA LEU A 342 13.70 -8.44 2.10
C LEU A 342 14.88 -9.38 1.83
N LEU A 343 16.12 -8.93 2.02
CA LEU A 343 17.33 -9.75 1.81
C LEU A 343 17.76 -10.55 3.03
N THR A 344 17.26 -10.19 4.21
CA THR A 344 17.54 -10.94 5.44
C THR A 344 17.13 -12.41 5.23
N PRO A 345 18.00 -13.39 5.54
CA PRO A 345 17.75 -14.81 5.26
C PRO A 345 16.39 -15.33 5.76
N ASP A 346 15.92 -14.80 6.88
CA ASP A 346 14.60 -15.06 7.46
C ASP A 346 13.74 -13.79 7.51
N HIS A 347 13.50 -13.17 6.35
CA HIS A 347 12.68 -11.96 6.18
C HIS A 347 11.17 -12.15 6.47
N ASN A 348 10.84 -12.78 7.59
CA ASN A 348 9.48 -13.01 8.07
C ASN A 348 9.07 -11.85 8.97
N PHE A 349 8.22 -10.96 8.47
CA PHE A 349 7.72 -9.84 9.25
C PHE A 349 6.31 -9.43 8.85
N ALA A 350 5.63 -8.73 9.75
CA ALA A 350 4.44 -7.98 9.44
C ALA A 350 4.30 -6.77 10.35
N GLU A 351 3.52 -5.81 9.90
CA GLU A 351 3.19 -4.59 10.62
C GLU A 351 2.40 -4.87 11.91
N ARG A 352 2.56 -4.05 12.95
CA ARG A 352 1.71 -4.02 14.13
C ARG A 352 0.35 -3.40 13.80
N TRP A 353 -0.69 -3.86 14.46
CA TRP A 353 -1.99 -3.18 14.46
C TRP A 353 -1.92 -1.90 15.31
N ALA A 354 -1.52 -0.78 14.72
CA ALA A 354 -1.40 0.53 15.39
C ALA A 354 -0.62 0.46 16.73
N VAL A 355 -1.14 1.10 17.78
CA VAL A 355 -0.59 1.10 19.15
C VAL A 355 -1.10 -0.07 20.03
N HIS A 356 -1.56 -1.18 19.43
CA HIS A 356 -2.04 -2.32 20.21
C HIS A 356 -0.88 -3.09 20.85
N SER A 357 -0.94 -3.25 22.17
CA SER A 357 0.15 -3.81 22.97
C SER A 357 0.26 -5.34 22.92
N HIS A 358 -0.74 -6.05 22.40
CA HIS A 358 -0.68 -7.51 22.40
C HIS A 358 0.35 -8.00 21.37
N PRO A 359 1.28 -8.92 21.72
CA PRO A 359 2.30 -9.44 20.78
C PRO A 359 1.76 -10.29 19.61
N GLY A 360 0.43 -10.37 19.47
CA GLY A 360 -0.27 -11.09 18.41
C GLY A 360 -1.25 -10.22 17.64
N ASP A 361 -1.30 -8.91 17.94
CA ASP A 361 -2.12 -7.95 17.20
C ASP A 361 -1.31 -7.42 16.00
N TYR A 362 -1.08 -8.31 15.01
CA TYR A 362 -0.50 -7.95 13.72
C TYR A 362 -1.54 -7.28 12.82
N ASN A 363 -1.11 -6.29 12.06
CA ASN A 363 -1.63 -5.97 10.74
C ASN A 363 -0.82 -6.78 9.70
N THR A 364 -1.39 -7.02 8.53
CA THR A 364 -0.68 -7.68 7.41
C THR A 364 -0.90 -6.92 6.09
N ALA A 365 -1.23 -5.63 6.19
CA ALA A 365 -1.24 -4.71 5.04
C ALA A 365 0.15 -4.60 4.41
N VAL A 366 1.22 -4.72 5.20
CA VAL A 366 2.58 -5.03 4.74
C VAL A 366 3.07 -6.28 5.46
N MET A 367 3.40 -7.32 4.71
CA MET A 367 3.80 -8.62 5.26
C MET A 367 4.79 -9.32 4.35
N SER A 368 5.83 -9.93 4.92
CA SER A 368 6.83 -10.71 4.19
C SER A 368 6.97 -12.08 4.84
N LEU A 369 7.15 -13.12 4.02
CA LEU A 369 7.52 -14.46 4.48
C LEU A 369 8.49 -15.11 3.50
N ASN A 370 9.34 -15.99 4.00
CA ASN A 370 10.05 -16.94 3.17
C ASN A 370 9.07 -17.96 2.57
N ALA A 371 9.22 -18.25 1.28
CA ALA A 371 8.49 -19.31 0.60
C ALA A 371 8.77 -20.67 1.25
N ASN A 372 7.75 -21.54 1.32
CA ASN A 372 7.89 -22.94 1.70
C ASN A 372 8.68 -23.18 3.01
N SER A 373 8.58 -22.23 3.95
CA SER A 373 9.27 -22.24 5.24
C SER A 373 8.42 -22.91 6.34
N SER A 374 9.05 -23.26 7.46
CA SER A 374 8.35 -23.78 8.65
C SER A 374 7.27 -22.80 9.14
N LEU A 375 7.58 -21.51 9.18
CA LEU A 375 6.65 -20.49 9.63
C LEU A 375 5.51 -20.27 8.63
N SER A 376 5.80 -20.06 7.33
CA SER A 376 4.74 -19.85 6.32
C SER A 376 3.77 -21.04 6.26
N SER A 377 4.30 -22.26 6.33
CA SER A 377 3.50 -23.50 6.38
C SER A 377 2.62 -23.55 7.62
N TYR A 378 3.13 -23.14 8.78
CA TYR A 378 2.36 -23.08 10.01
C TYR A 378 1.23 -22.05 9.95
N LEU A 379 1.50 -20.85 9.45
CA LEU A 379 0.50 -19.78 9.34
C LEU A 379 -0.63 -20.17 8.38
N VAL A 380 -0.30 -20.73 7.19
CA VAL A 380 -1.29 -21.19 6.21
C VAL A 380 -2.14 -22.35 6.76
N ARG A 381 -1.50 -23.35 7.39
CA ARG A 381 -2.21 -24.47 8.04
C ARG A 381 -3.15 -23.98 9.14
N GLY A 382 -2.68 -23.04 9.95
CA GLY A 382 -3.46 -22.43 11.02
C GLY A 382 -4.75 -21.77 10.51
N GLY A 383 -4.64 -20.89 9.52
CA GLY A 383 -5.81 -20.24 8.92
C GLY A 383 -6.83 -21.24 8.36
N ILE A 384 -6.35 -22.31 7.71
CA ILE A 384 -7.20 -23.36 7.14
C ILE A 384 -7.89 -24.19 8.24
N ARG A 385 -7.13 -24.64 9.25
CA ARG A 385 -7.64 -25.38 10.41
C ARG A 385 -8.72 -24.61 11.16
N MET A 386 -8.63 -23.28 11.17
CA MET A 386 -9.61 -22.38 11.78
C MET A 386 -10.77 -21.98 10.84
N GLY A 387 -10.97 -22.68 9.72
CA GLY A 387 -12.08 -22.44 8.80
C GLY A 387 -11.84 -21.29 7.82
N LEU A 388 -10.63 -21.21 7.24
CA LEU A 388 -10.14 -20.09 6.42
C LEU A 388 -10.16 -18.74 7.15
N ASN A 389 -9.93 -18.74 8.45
CA ASN A 389 -9.84 -17.52 9.23
C ASN A 389 -8.40 -16.98 9.20
N PHE A 390 -8.12 -16.20 8.17
CA PHE A 390 -6.84 -15.55 7.93
C PHE A 390 -6.74 -14.13 8.50
N HIS A 391 -7.72 -13.70 9.30
CA HIS A 391 -7.68 -12.38 9.91
C HIS A 391 -6.36 -12.23 10.70
N PRO A 392 -5.58 -11.16 10.48
CA PRO A 392 -4.19 -11.11 10.92
C PRO A 392 -4.03 -11.16 12.44
N ARG A 393 -4.93 -10.53 13.21
CA ARG A 393 -4.95 -10.67 14.68
C ARG A 393 -5.25 -12.09 15.17
N ILE A 394 -5.99 -12.90 14.41
CA ILE A 394 -6.30 -14.28 14.77
C ILE A 394 -5.06 -15.16 14.53
N ILE A 395 -4.46 -15.04 13.34
CA ILE A 395 -3.22 -15.73 12.99
C ILE A 395 -2.07 -15.31 13.93
N GLY A 396 -1.98 -14.03 14.24
CA GLY A 396 -1.01 -13.48 15.17
C GLY A 396 -1.15 -14.00 16.60
N ARG A 397 -2.39 -14.04 17.13
CA ARG A 397 -2.66 -14.65 18.45
C ARG A 397 -2.36 -16.13 18.48
N MET A 398 -2.60 -16.84 17.37
CA MET A 398 -2.21 -18.24 17.22
C MET A 398 -0.68 -18.38 17.28
N ALA A 399 0.07 -17.61 16.49
CA ALA A 399 1.53 -17.61 16.52
C ALA A 399 2.09 -17.30 17.91
N TRP A 400 1.54 -16.30 18.61
CA TRP A 400 1.93 -15.98 19.99
C TRP A 400 1.63 -17.11 20.98
N LYS A 401 0.42 -17.66 20.95
CA LYS A 401 0.00 -18.74 21.88
C LYS A 401 0.87 -19.99 21.75
N ASP A 402 1.31 -20.29 20.54
CA ASP A 402 2.12 -21.47 20.24
C ASP A 402 3.63 -21.17 20.33
N GLY A 403 4.03 -19.97 20.81
CA GLY A 403 5.42 -19.61 21.08
C GLY A 403 6.26 -19.28 19.84
N ARG A 404 5.63 -18.96 18.71
CA ARG A 404 6.28 -18.70 17.42
C ARG A 404 6.31 -17.23 17.01
N SER A 405 5.92 -16.31 17.91
CA SER A 405 5.87 -14.87 17.61
C SER A 405 7.24 -14.25 17.39
N GLU A 406 8.33 -14.87 17.84
CA GLU A 406 9.69 -14.37 17.62
C GLU A 406 10.21 -14.70 16.21
N GLU A 407 9.66 -15.73 15.56
CA GLU A 407 9.96 -16.07 14.16
C GLU A 407 9.28 -15.11 13.17
N PHE A 408 8.26 -14.39 13.62
CA PHE A 408 7.48 -13.46 12.80
C PHE A 408 7.65 -12.05 13.34
N ALA A 409 8.65 -11.32 12.84
CA ALA A 409 8.98 -10.01 13.38
C ALA A 409 7.79 -9.05 13.25
N MET A 410 7.37 -8.46 14.37
CA MET A 410 6.33 -7.44 14.38
C MET A 410 6.99 -6.06 14.31
N PHE A 411 6.89 -5.41 13.15
CA PHE A 411 7.38 -4.05 12.95
C PHE A 411 6.36 -3.02 13.37
N GLU A 412 6.85 -1.90 13.89
CA GLU A 412 5.99 -0.85 14.43
C GLU A 412 5.34 0.01 13.36
N THR A 413 4.20 0.59 13.70
CA THR A 413 3.40 1.43 12.80
C THR A 413 4.25 2.53 12.16
N GLY A 414 5.23 3.11 12.87
CA GLY A 414 6.13 4.12 12.33
C GLY A 414 6.90 3.71 11.07
N LEU A 415 7.13 2.42 10.84
CA LEU A 415 7.84 1.94 9.65
C LEU A 415 6.95 1.94 8.40
N PHE A 416 5.67 1.58 8.52
CA PHE A 416 4.79 1.31 7.35
C PHE A 416 3.52 2.14 7.30
N ASP A 417 3.06 2.62 8.45
CA ASP A 417 1.85 3.39 8.64
C ASP A 417 2.06 4.42 9.77
N PRO A 418 2.88 5.45 9.52
CA PRO A 418 3.32 6.39 10.55
C PRO A 418 2.19 7.23 11.12
N ILE A 419 1.00 7.20 10.52
CA ILE A 419 -0.11 8.01 10.97
C ILE A 419 -1.04 7.25 11.90
N TRP A 420 -1.15 5.92 11.83
CA TRP A 420 -2.15 5.12 12.55
C TRP A 420 -2.20 5.38 14.07
N GLY A 421 -1.03 5.61 14.67
CA GLY A 421 -0.92 5.91 16.10
C GLY A 421 -1.66 7.18 16.52
N GLU A 422 -1.72 8.21 15.66
CA GLU A 422 -2.52 9.42 15.91
C GLU A 422 -4.02 9.11 15.96
N PHE A 423 -4.49 8.25 15.05
CA PHE A 423 -5.92 7.95 14.91
C PHE A 423 -6.52 7.14 16.02
N ASN A 424 -5.72 6.26 16.60
CA ASN A 424 -6.16 5.47 17.73
C ASN A 424 -6.03 6.25 19.05
N TRP A 425 -5.77 7.57 18.99
CA TRP A 425 -5.45 8.44 20.13
C TRP A 425 -4.34 7.84 21.01
N GLY A 426 -3.39 7.20 20.33
CA GLY A 426 -2.37 6.36 20.94
C GLY A 426 -0.99 6.97 20.98
N ARG A 427 -0.74 7.97 20.12
CA ARG A 427 0.54 8.64 19.98
C ARG A 427 0.91 9.42 21.25
N GLU A 428 2.16 9.27 21.65
CA GLU A 428 2.83 10.05 22.69
C GLU A 428 3.98 10.88 22.07
N GLY A 429 4.55 11.81 22.83
CA GLY A 429 5.68 12.63 22.36
C GLY A 429 5.29 13.70 21.35
N ARG A 430 6.14 13.91 20.34
CA ARG A 430 5.93 14.89 19.25
C ARG A 430 5.05 14.31 18.13
N CYS A 431 4.45 15.20 17.35
CA CYS A 431 3.73 14.80 16.14
C CYS A 431 4.73 14.41 15.04
N THR A 432 4.28 13.65 14.05
CA THR A 432 5.08 13.35 12.84
C THR A 432 5.23 14.59 11.94
N VAL A 433 6.08 14.49 10.91
CA VAL A 433 6.12 15.46 9.82
C VAL A 433 5.69 14.76 8.52
N PRO A 434 4.60 15.20 7.86
CA PRO A 434 3.66 16.22 8.34
C PRO A 434 2.86 15.75 9.58
N CYS A 435 2.33 16.70 10.33
CA CYS A 435 1.48 16.42 11.46
C CYS A 435 0.03 16.22 11.03
N PHE A 436 -0.39 14.97 10.91
CA PHE A 436 -1.74 14.60 10.47
C PHE A 436 -2.64 14.22 11.63
N LYS A 437 -3.90 14.65 11.57
CA LYS A 437 -4.94 14.38 12.58
C LYS A 437 -6.12 13.56 12.06
N ASP A 438 -6.30 13.48 10.73
CA ASP A 438 -7.31 12.61 10.11
C ASP A 438 -6.80 11.95 8.79
N TYR A 439 -7.38 10.83 8.33
CA TYR A 439 -6.82 10.02 7.22
C TYR A 439 -7.00 10.73 5.88
N GLY A 440 -7.95 11.67 5.84
CA GLY A 440 -8.29 12.46 4.67
C GLY A 440 -7.35 13.65 4.44
N VAL A 441 -6.57 14.08 5.42
CA VAL A 441 -5.78 15.32 5.28
C VAL A 441 -4.72 15.22 4.19
N ALA A 442 -4.20 14.02 3.91
CA ALA A 442 -3.25 13.78 2.82
C ALA A 442 -3.82 14.18 1.44
N PHE A 443 -5.14 14.18 1.29
CA PHE A 443 -5.86 14.58 0.07
C PHE A 443 -6.22 16.08 0.05
N GLN A 444 -5.97 16.83 1.13
CA GLN A 444 -6.39 18.21 1.25
C GLN A 444 -5.30 19.19 0.79
N GLY A 445 -5.64 19.96 -0.23
CA GLY A 445 -4.82 21.08 -0.74
C GLY A 445 -5.47 22.44 -0.53
N THR A 446 -6.69 22.46 0.01
CA THR A 446 -7.43 23.70 0.24
C THR A 446 -6.67 24.59 1.23
N LYS A 447 -6.61 25.90 0.95
CA LYS A 447 -5.95 26.88 1.82
C LYS A 447 -6.49 26.79 3.25
N GLY A 448 -5.60 26.64 4.23
CA GLY A 448 -5.93 26.56 5.65
C GLY A 448 -6.64 25.28 6.10
N ALA A 449 -6.70 24.24 5.24
CA ALA A 449 -7.31 22.97 5.60
C ALA A 449 -6.51 22.20 6.68
N ILE A 450 -5.18 22.33 6.66
CA ILE A 450 -4.29 21.75 7.66
C ILE A 450 -3.53 22.90 8.32
N LYS A 451 -3.80 23.16 9.60
CA LYS A 451 -3.23 24.31 10.32
C LYS A 451 -1.85 24.00 10.91
N ASP A 452 -1.71 22.80 11.45
CA ASP A 452 -0.57 22.43 12.29
C ASP A 452 0.37 21.46 11.56
N GLU A 453 0.30 21.37 10.22
CA GLU A 453 1.02 20.33 9.45
C GLU A 453 2.54 20.36 9.63
N TRP A 454 3.09 21.53 9.96
CA TRP A 454 4.53 21.76 10.16
C TRP A 454 4.91 21.92 11.65
N GLU A 455 4.00 21.66 12.60
CA GLU A 455 4.23 21.87 14.05
C GLU A 455 5.50 21.18 14.58
N SER A 456 5.86 20.02 14.02
CA SER A 456 7.03 19.23 14.44
C SER A 456 8.22 19.29 13.47
N TYR A 457 8.21 20.24 12.53
CA TYR A 457 9.34 20.46 11.62
C TYR A 457 10.33 21.46 12.23
N ASP A 458 11.56 21.01 12.48
CA ASP A 458 12.64 21.82 13.06
C ASP A 458 13.68 22.29 12.03
N GLY A 459 13.49 21.94 10.74
CA GLY A 459 14.41 22.31 9.68
C GLY A 459 14.28 23.78 9.28
N GLU A 460 15.26 24.26 8.52
CA GLU A 460 15.14 25.59 7.90
C GLU A 460 13.96 25.61 6.92
N PRO A 461 13.19 26.71 6.85
CA PRO A 461 12.18 26.89 5.83
C PRO A 461 12.79 26.73 4.43
N LEU A 462 12.11 25.99 3.57
CA LEU A 462 12.55 25.80 2.18
C LEU A 462 12.59 27.15 1.45
N SER A 463 13.61 27.37 0.62
CA SER A 463 13.69 28.58 -0.20
C SER A 463 12.47 28.67 -1.12
N GLU A 464 11.75 29.78 -1.05
CA GLU A 464 10.57 30.00 -1.86
C GLU A 464 10.90 30.80 -3.13
N ARG A 465 10.46 30.30 -4.29
CA ARG A 465 10.63 30.91 -5.63
C ARG A 465 10.20 32.37 -5.70
N VAL A 466 9.21 32.76 -4.89
CA VAL A 466 8.50 34.03 -5.05
C VAL A 466 8.70 34.97 -3.85
N TYR A 467 8.99 34.49 -2.64
CA TYR A 467 9.03 35.34 -1.45
C TYR A 467 10.42 35.90 -1.12
N GLN A 468 11.51 35.21 -1.52
CA GLN A 468 12.87 35.76 -1.41
C GLN A 468 13.02 37.03 -2.25
N ARG A 469 12.40 37.09 -3.44
CA ARG A 469 12.41 38.30 -4.27
C ARG A 469 11.61 39.43 -3.64
N GLU A 470 10.56 39.15 -2.89
CA GLU A 470 9.76 40.17 -2.19
C GLU A 470 10.47 40.72 -0.94
N LEU A 471 11.21 39.88 -0.21
CA LEU A 471 12.09 40.28 0.90
C LEU A 471 13.34 41.01 0.40
N GLU A 472 13.94 40.59 -0.72
CA GLU A 472 15.03 41.30 -1.40
C GLU A 472 14.56 42.60 -2.05
N LEU A 473 13.35 42.66 -2.60
CA LEU A 473 12.73 43.91 -3.07
C LEU A 473 12.42 44.82 -1.88
N ARG A 474 11.89 44.32 -0.77
CA ARG A 474 11.70 45.13 0.46
C ARG A 474 13.01 45.61 1.08
N SER A 475 14.11 44.86 0.95
CA SER A 475 15.44 45.27 1.45
C SER A 475 16.23 46.13 0.47
N ARG A 476 15.92 46.08 -0.83
CA ARG A 476 16.51 46.93 -1.89
C ARG A 476 15.67 48.16 -2.26
N ILE A 477 14.41 48.22 -1.84
CA ILE A 477 13.50 49.37 -2.04
C ILE A 477 13.53 50.22 -0.76
N SER A 478 14.67 50.86 -0.53
CA SER A 478 14.63 52.31 -0.35
C SER A 478 14.61 52.91 -1.76
N ASP A 479 13.53 53.63 -2.07
CA ASP A 479 13.41 54.58 -3.21
C ASP A 479 12.93 54.09 -4.59
N LEU A 480 11.81 53.34 -4.70
CA LEU A 480 10.87 53.42 -5.86
C LEU A 480 9.56 52.64 -5.58
N PRO A 481 8.36 53.17 -5.91
CA PRO A 481 7.10 52.54 -5.52
C PRO A 481 6.58 51.55 -6.56
N LEU A 482 6.46 50.27 -6.18
CA LEU A 482 5.35 49.43 -6.66
C LEU A 482 4.10 49.87 -5.89
N SER A 483 3.02 50.21 -6.59
CA SER A 483 1.86 50.91 -6.02
C SER A 483 1.00 50.04 -5.10
N SER A 484 1.18 48.71 -5.09
CA SER A 484 0.49 47.81 -4.16
C SER A 484 1.12 46.41 -4.11
N PRO A 485 0.88 45.62 -3.04
CA PRO A 485 1.22 44.20 -2.98
C PRO A 485 0.60 43.37 -4.12
N GLU A 486 -0.55 43.80 -4.63
CA GLU A 486 -1.30 43.10 -5.68
C GLU A 486 -0.57 43.15 -7.03
N GLU A 487 0.04 44.30 -7.38
CA GLU A 487 0.86 44.45 -8.59
C GLU A 487 2.14 43.60 -8.58
N ALA A 488 2.74 43.41 -7.40
CA ALA A 488 3.92 42.57 -7.24
C ALA A 488 3.57 41.09 -7.46
N GLU A 489 2.46 40.63 -6.90
CA GLU A 489 1.95 39.27 -7.06
C GLU A 489 1.61 38.96 -8.53
N LEU A 490 0.90 39.87 -9.21
CA LEU A 490 0.58 39.80 -10.64
C LEU A 490 1.82 39.64 -11.53
N THR A 491 2.88 40.41 -11.23
CA THR A 491 4.13 40.35 -12.00
C THR A 491 4.83 39.00 -11.81
N SER A 492 4.82 38.46 -10.59
CA SER A 492 5.40 37.13 -10.30
C SER A 492 4.66 35.99 -11.02
N VAL A 493 3.33 36.06 -11.05
CA VAL A 493 2.47 35.09 -11.74
C VAL A 493 2.71 35.16 -13.25
N GLY A 494 2.81 36.38 -13.81
CA GLY A 494 3.15 36.58 -15.21
C GLY A 494 4.48 35.94 -15.59
N ALA A 495 5.51 36.09 -14.74
CA ALA A 495 6.82 35.45 -14.96
C ALA A 495 6.74 33.91 -14.95
N LEU A 496 6.01 33.32 -13.99
CA LEU A 496 5.84 31.86 -13.88
C LEU A 496 5.01 31.27 -15.04
N ALA A 497 3.99 32.00 -15.51
CA ALA A 497 3.19 31.59 -16.66
C ALA A 497 4.01 31.63 -17.96
N MET A 498 4.87 32.65 -18.12
CA MET A 498 5.78 32.75 -19.26
C MET A 498 6.83 31.62 -19.28
N GLU A 499 7.36 31.21 -18.12
CA GLU A 499 8.24 30.03 -18.03
C GLU A 499 7.55 28.73 -18.49
N ARG A 500 6.23 28.62 -18.31
CA ARG A 500 5.43 27.47 -18.78
C ARG A 500 5.02 27.55 -20.24
N GLY A 501 5.33 28.64 -20.92
CA GLY A 501 4.90 28.87 -22.31
C GLY A 501 3.42 29.20 -22.45
N ASP A 502 2.75 29.60 -21.37
CA ASP A 502 1.35 30.04 -21.42
C ASP A 502 1.28 31.47 -21.98
N VAL A 503 0.67 31.62 -23.17
CA VAL A 503 0.55 32.91 -23.86
C VAL A 503 -0.58 33.78 -23.28
N ASP A 504 -1.54 33.16 -22.59
CA ASP A 504 -2.62 33.85 -21.89
C ASP A 504 -2.41 33.78 -20.39
N VAL A 505 -1.96 34.90 -19.80
CA VAL A 505 -1.79 35.09 -18.35
C VAL A 505 -3.10 35.40 -17.62
N THR A 506 -4.22 35.33 -18.34
CA THR A 506 -5.57 35.56 -17.82
C THR A 506 -6.47 34.37 -18.11
N TYR A 507 -7.60 34.28 -17.40
CA TYR A 507 -8.64 33.30 -17.72
C TYR A 507 -10.01 33.89 -17.39
N GLY A 508 -10.91 33.84 -18.37
CA GLY A 508 -12.18 34.54 -18.25
C GLY A 508 -12.00 36.07 -18.08
N GLY A 509 -10.89 36.63 -18.57
CA GLY A 509 -10.58 38.06 -18.50
C GLY A 509 -10.06 38.56 -17.15
N LYS A 510 -9.79 37.67 -16.19
CA LYS A 510 -9.15 38.02 -14.91
C LYS A 510 -7.74 37.42 -14.82
N PRO A 511 -6.76 38.17 -14.31
CA PRO A 511 -5.44 37.61 -14.01
C PRO A 511 -5.49 36.67 -12.80
N TYR A 512 -4.57 35.72 -12.74
CA TYR A 512 -4.44 34.80 -11.59
C TYR A 512 -3.83 35.52 -10.39
N THR A 513 -4.37 35.26 -9.19
CA THR A 513 -3.81 35.67 -7.90
C THR A 513 -3.80 34.46 -6.96
N LEU A 514 -2.76 34.33 -6.13
CA LEU A 514 -2.65 33.29 -5.11
C LEU A 514 -3.72 33.45 -4.03
N LYS A 515 -4.16 34.69 -3.79
CA LYS A 515 -5.22 34.97 -2.81
C LYS A 515 -6.56 34.34 -3.19
N ASP A 516 -6.88 34.31 -4.48
CA ASP A 516 -8.15 33.79 -4.99
C ASP A 516 -8.08 32.28 -5.30
N ASP A 517 -6.88 31.69 -5.30
CA ASP A 517 -6.70 30.26 -5.49
C ASP A 517 -7.19 29.48 -4.26
N LYS A 518 -8.18 28.61 -4.47
CA LYS A 518 -8.68 27.70 -3.44
C LYS A 518 -7.61 26.69 -3.01
N TYR A 519 -6.70 26.35 -3.92
CA TYR A 519 -5.66 25.33 -3.75
C TYR A 519 -4.27 25.93 -4.05
N PRO A 520 -3.82 26.95 -3.31
CA PRO A 520 -2.60 27.67 -3.64
C PRO A 520 -1.37 26.75 -3.54
N PRO A 521 -0.28 27.04 -4.28
CA PRO A 521 0.99 26.34 -4.10
C PRO A 521 1.48 26.49 -2.66
N ASN A 522 2.25 25.50 -2.20
CA ASN A 522 2.79 25.45 -0.85
C ASN A 522 4.25 24.95 -0.86
N ASN A 523 4.81 24.85 0.34
CA ASN A 523 6.17 24.37 0.61
C ASN A 523 6.26 22.84 0.80
N ARG A 524 5.23 22.07 0.42
CA ARG A 524 5.24 20.61 0.58
C ARG A 524 6.16 19.96 -0.45
N THR A 525 6.97 19.03 0.00
CA THR A 525 7.90 18.21 -0.80
C THR A 525 7.93 16.80 -0.21
N LEU A 526 8.20 15.79 -1.05
CA LEU A 526 8.29 14.41 -0.56
C LEU A 526 9.40 14.20 0.48
N GLU A 527 10.41 15.07 0.52
CA GLU A 527 11.47 15.01 1.55
C GLU A 527 10.92 15.15 2.97
N ASN A 528 9.74 15.77 3.11
CA ASN A 528 9.09 16.05 4.38
C ASN A 528 7.86 15.15 4.60
N PHE A 529 7.57 14.20 3.71
CA PHE A 529 6.41 13.31 3.84
C PHE A 529 6.80 12.03 4.58
N PHE A 530 6.66 12.03 5.90
CA PHE A 530 6.97 10.90 6.79
C PHE A 530 8.36 10.31 6.53
N ARG A 531 9.36 11.20 6.44
CA ARG A 531 10.73 10.82 6.11
C ARG A 531 11.22 9.67 7.01
N GLY A 532 11.86 8.69 6.39
CA GLY A 532 12.36 7.48 7.05
C GLY A 532 11.43 6.26 6.94
N ALA A 533 10.12 6.47 6.89
CA ALA A 533 9.15 5.38 6.71
C ALA A 533 9.35 4.65 5.36
N TRP A 534 9.02 3.36 5.33
CA TRP A 534 9.03 2.56 4.11
C TRP A 534 7.74 2.69 3.31
N SER A 535 6.64 2.98 3.97
CA SER A 535 5.35 3.18 3.32
C SER A 535 4.43 4.10 4.11
N TYR A 536 3.29 4.40 3.48
CA TYR A 536 2.15 5.07 4.07
C TYR A 536 0.88 4.29 3.71
N HIS A 537 0.03 3.99 4.70
CA HIS A 537 -1.26 3.30 4.46
C HIS A 537 -2.41 4.32 4.32
N ILE A 538 -3.21 4.20 3.26
CA ILE A 538 -4.28 5.16 2.93
C ILE A 538 -5.57 4.93 3.73
N HIS A 539 -5.72 3.80 4.43
CA HIS A 539 -6.91 3.47 5.26
C HIS A 539 -8.23 3.57 4.51
N ASN A 540 -8.30 2.91 3.35
CA ASN A 540 -9.52 2.77 2.57
C ASN A 540 -10.24 4.08 2.21
N GLN A 541 -9.53 5.21 2.11
CA GLN A 541 -10.08 6.50 1.64
C GLN A 541 -10.36 6.51 0.12
N TRP A 542 -10.99 5.45 -0.39
CA TRP A 542 -11.11 5.12 -1.81
C TRP A 542 -11.91 6.13 -2.64
N ALA A 543 -12.85 6.83 -2.00
CA ALA A 543 -13.70 7.82 -2.65
C ALA A 543 -13.10 9.23 -2.70
N LYS A 544 -11.92 9.44 -2.09
CA LYS A 544 -11.25 10.75 -2.07
C LYS A 544 -10.27 10.85 -3.24
N HIS A 545 -10.34 11.95 -3.96
CA HIS A 545 -9.36 12.31 -4.98
C HIS A 545 -8.41 13.38 -4.43
N PRO A 546 -7.09 13.29 -4.72
CA PRO A 546 -6.12 14.30 -4.31
C PRO A 546 -6.51 15.69 -4.82
N GLN A 547 -6.75 16.63 -3.91
CA GLN A 547 -6.91 18.03 -4.29
C GLN A 547 -5.57 18.57 -4.81
N PRO A 548 -5.57 19.56 -5.72
CA PRO A 548 -4.34 20.21 -6.17
C PRO A 548 -3.54 20.72 -4.98
N ASN A 549 -2.21 20.56 -5.02
CA ASN A 549 -1.28 20.91 -3.94
C ASN A 549 -1.51 20.18 -2.59
N SER A 550 -2.34 19.14 -2.53
CA SER A 550 -2.34 18.19 -1.41
C SER A 550 -1.03 17.39 -1.35
N TRP A 551 -0.76 16.71 -0.23
CA TRP A 551 0.41 15.83 -0.11
C TRP A 551 0.41 14.71 -1.15
N PHE A 552 -0.77 14.17 -1.51
CA PHE A 552 -0.87 13.19 -2.59
C PHE A 552 -0.70 13.80 -3.98
N ASP A 553 -1.14 15.02 -4.23
CA ASP A 553 -0.81 15.72 -5.48
C ASP A 553 0.71 15.97 -5.61
N VAL A 554 1.38 16.31 -4.49
CA VAL A 554 2.84 16.46 -4.44
C VAL A 554 3.53 15.13 -4.76
N ALA A 555 3.05 14.02 -4.20
CA ALA A 555 3.55 12.68 -4.51
C ALA A 555 3.34 12.33 -5.99
N GLN A 556 2.14 12.56 -6.52
CA GLN A 556 1.80 12.31 -7.92
C GLN A 556 2.71 13.09 -8.88
N ARG A 557 2.98 14.36 -8.60
CA ARG A 557 3.90 15.19 -9.41
C ARG A 557 5.36 14.77 -9.30
N ALA A 558 5.79 14.22 -8.16
CA ALA A 558 7.13 13.66 -8.03
C ALA A 558 7.27 12.37 -8.85
N HIS A 559 6.29 11.47 -8.77
CA HIS A 559 6.26 10.25 -9.57
C HIS A 559 6.23 10.57 -11.08
N ASP A 560 5.34 11.46 -11.52
CA ASP A 560 5.25 11.86 -12.93
C ASP A 560 6.54 12.51 -13.41
N GLY A 561 7.13 13.41 -12.61
CA GLY A 561 8.40 14.04 -12.95
C GLY A 561 9.54 13.04 -13.12
N PHE A 562 9.62 12.03 -12.24
CA PHE A 562 10.59 10.94 -12.36
C PHE A 562 10.35 10.10 -13.61
N LEU A 563 9.12 9.63 -13.82
CA LEU A 563 8.76 8.76 -14.95
C LEU A 563 8.86 9.47 -16.32
N GLN A 564 8.78 10.80 -16.34
CA GLN A 564 9.00 11.62 -17.54
C GLN A 564 10.47 12.06 -17.70
N GLY A 565 11.36 11.68 -16.78
CA GLY A 565 12.78 12.02 -16.82
C GLY A 565 13.10 13.49 -16.51
N THR A 566 12.14 14.26 -15.99
CA THR A 566 12.34 15.68 -15.61
C THR A 566 12.83 15.85 -14.18
N ARG A 567 12.63 14.82 -13.34
CA ARG A 567 13.05 14.75 -11.94
C ARG A 567 13.77 13.44 -11.65
N ARG A 568 14.40 13.36 -10.49
CA ARG A 568 15.01 12.13 -9.97
C ARG A 568 14.09 11.49 -8.94
N ASN A 569 14.35 10.24 -8.58
CA ASN A 569 13.67 9.60 -7.45
C ASN A 569 14.29 9.94 -6.10
N VAL A 570 13.76 9.33 -5.03
CA VAL A 570 14.23 9.52 -3.64
C VAL A 570 15.73 9.24 -3.44
N TYR A 571 16.34 8.46 -4.34
CA TYR A 571 17.76 8.07 -4.32
C TYR A 571 18.63 8.83 -5.33
N GLY A 572 18.07 9.83 -6.03
CA GLY A 572 18.79 10.60 -7.04
C GLY A 572 18.99 9.89 -8.37
N GLU A 573 18.24 8.82 -8.64
CA GLU A 573 18.28 8.06 -9.89
C GLU A 573 17.30 8.63 -10.92
N SER A 574 17.59 8.42 -12.20
CA SER A 574 16.74 8.84 -13.32
C SER A 574 15.99 7.64 -13.91
N TRP A 575 14.76 7.86 -14.35
CA TRP A 575 14.00 6.84 -15.07
C TRP A 575 14.60 6.59 -16.44
N THR A 576 14.80 5.32 -16.78
CA THR A 576 15.32 4.87 -18.08
C THR A 576 14.37 3.90 -18.78
N GLY A 577 13.19 3.67 -18.21
CA GLY A 577 12.21 2.73 -18.75
C GLY A 577 11.29 3.33 -19.81
N PRO A 578 10.22 2.59 -20.19
CA PRO A 578 9.26 3.08 -21.18
C PRO A 578 8.56 4.36 -20.69
N ASP A 579 8.04 5.13 -21.64
CA ASP A 579 7.24 6.32 -21.33
C ASP A 579 5.93 5.92 -20.64
N ILE A 580 5.67 6.50 -19.47
CA ILE A 580 4.48 6.26 -18.66
C ILE A 580 3.70 7.56 -18.53
N PRO A 581 2.46 7.63 -19.04
CA PRO A 581 1.65 8.84 -18.97
C PRO A 581 1.44 9.36 -17.54
N ALA A 582 1.27 10.68 -17.42
CA ALA A 582 0.97 11.36 -16.17
C ALA A 582 -0.32 10.87 -15.50
N TYR A 583 -0.50 11.18 -14.21
CA TYR A 583 -1.78 10.98 -13.54
C TYR A 583 -2.89 11.77 -14.24
N ASP A 584 -4.10 11.20 -14.26
CA ASP A 584 -5.26 11.91 -14.76
C ASP A 584 -5.63 13.04 -13.79
N ARG A 585 -6.03 14.19 -14.35
CA ARG A 585 -6.52 15.31 -13.55
C ARG A 585 -7.96 15.06 -13.12
N TRP A 586 -8.32 15.57 -11.95
CA TRP A 586 -9.65 15.45 -11.36
C TRP A 586 -10.52 16.65 -11.77
N PRO A 587 -11.48 16.50 -12.72
CA PRO A 587 -12.22 17.62 -13.28
C PRO A 587 -13.05 18.40 -12.26
N GLU A 588 -13.37 17.81 -11.11
CA GLU A 588 -14.05 18.49 -10.00
C GLU A 588 -13.20 19.58 -9.32
N PHE A 589 -11.89 19.61 -9.53
CA PHE A 589 -10.98 20.62 -8.97
C PHE A 589 -10.48 21.64 -10.01
N ASP A 590 -10.97 21.55 -11.25
CA ASP A 590 -10.57 22.39 -12.40
C ASP A 590 -11.33 23.73 -12.53
#